data_AF-A0A0G0GP28-F1
#
_entry.id   AF-A0A0G0GP28-F1
#
_cell.length_a   1.000
_cell.length_b   1.000
_cell.length_c   1.000
_cell.angle_alpha   90.00
_cell.angle_beta   90.00
_cell.angle_gamma   90.00
#
_symmetry.space_group_name_H-M   'P 1'
#
loop_
_entity.id
_entity.type
_entity.pdbx_description
1 polymer ?
#
loop_
_entity_poly.entity_id
_entity_poly.type
_entity_poly.pdbx_seq_one_letter_code
_entity_poly.pdbx_strand_id
1 'polypeptide(L)'
;MEKEGLLELIRTITNINKEFTKEQLNFTNYCLEKMEDRGVNQDLAISLILEREPYYIEKQKRTLENSEEVRYKLIYKVSSKYSIIIIISYGERILNVINVIKTSKKAEKLWRKNLSK
;
A
#
# COMPACT_ATOMS: atom_id res chain seq x y z
N MET A 1 4.35 16.99 -6.32
CA MET A 1 4.67 15.88 -7.24
C MET A 1 3.90 16.12 -8.52
N GLU A 2 4.60 16.33 -9.63
CA GLU A 2 3.99 16.56 -10.93
C GLU A 2 3.12 15.36 -11.33
N LYS A 3 2.00 15.61 -12.01
CA LYS A 3 0.99 14.59 -12.35
C LYS A 3 1.58 13.42 -13.14
N GLU A 4 2.60 13.69 -13.94
CA GLU A 4 3.31 12.70 -14.75
C GLU A 4 4.15 11.74 -13.89
N GLY A 5 4.93 12.27 -12.93
CA GLY A 5 5.73 11.45 -12.03
C GLY A 5 4.92 10.52 -11.13
N LEU A 6 3.67 10.89 -10.77
CA LEU A 6 2.76 9.99 -10.05
C LEU A 6 2.30 8.82 -10.93
N LEU A 7 1.94 9.07 -12.19
CA LEU A 7 1.48 8.03 -13.10
C LEU A 7 2.60 7.04 -13.43
N GLU A 8 3.82 7.55 -13.63
CA GLU A 8 5.00 6.72 -13.81
C GLU A 8 5.23 5.83 -12.58
N LEU A 9 5.21 6.41 -11.38
CA LEU A 9 5.39 5.63 -10.15
C LEU A 9 4.32 4.55 -9.98
N ILE A 10 3.06 4.86 -10.28
CA ILE A 10 1.96 3.87 -10.24
C ILE A 10 2.25 2.71 -11.20
N ARG A 11 2.65 3.00 -12.44
CA ARG A 11 2.98 1.98 -13.44
C ARG A 11 4.16 1.12 -12.98
N THR A 12 5.24 1.74 -12.52
CA THR A 12 6.44 1.04 -12.05
C THR A 12 6.09 0.08 -10.90
N ILE A 13 5.39 0.57 -9.88
CA ILE A 13 5.02 -0.26 -8.72
C ILE A 13 4.04 -1.36 -9.08
N THR A 14 3.06 -1.08 -9.94
CA THR A 14 2.12 -2.10 -10.41
C THR A 14 2.84 -3.20 -11.18
N ASN A 15 3.82 -2.85 -12.02
CA ASN A 15 4.62 -3.84 -12.75
C ASN A 15 5.48 -4.67 -11.79
N ILE A 16 6.17 -4.02 -10.83
CA ILE A 16 6.96 -4.74 -9.82
C ILE A 16 6.07 -5.73 -9.05
N ASN A 17 4.88 -5.32 -8.61
CA ASN A 17 3.98 -6.21 -7.85
C ASN A 17 3.58 -7.47 -8.62
N LYS A 18 3.42 -7.38 -9.95
CA LYS A 18 3.03 -8.53 -10.78
C LYS A 18 4.10 -9.61 -10.87
N GLU A 19 5.36 -9.29 -10.55
CA GLU A 19 6.46 -10.26 -10.52
C GLU A 19 6.46 -11.13 -9.25
N PHE A 20 5.65 -10.79 -8.25
CA PHE A 20 5.53 -11.55 -7.00
C PHE A 20 4.37 -12.54 -7.03
N THR A 21 4.56 -13.71 -6.38
CA THR A 21 3.48 -14.66 -6.10
C THR A 21 2.90 -14.47 -4.70
N LYS A 22 1.75 -15.10 -4.42
CA LYS A 22 1.09 -15.05 -3.11
C LYS A 22 2.02 -15.49 -1.97
N GLU A 23 2.89 -16.47 -2.23
CA GLU A 23 3.85 -17.04 -1.27
C GLU A 23 5.00 -16.08 -0.95
N GLN A 24 5.28 -15.13 -1.85
CA GLN A 24 6.30 -14.11 -1.67
C GLN A 24 5.78 -12.85 -0.97
N LEU A 25 4.49 -12.81 -0.61
CA LEU A 25 3.89 -11.74 0.19
C LEU A 25 3.99 -12.10 1.67
N ASN A 26 4.80 -11.35 2.41
CA ASN A 26 4.97 -11.52 3.84
C ASN A 26 4.14 -10.50 4.61
N PHE A 27 3.06 -10.92 5.25
CA PHE A 27 2.27 -10.07 6.13
C PHE A 27 2.94 -10.04 7.51
N THR A 28 3.42 -8.87 7.92
CA THR A 28 4.02 -8.71 9.26
C THR A 28 3.01 -9.04 10.37
N ASN A 29 3.48 -9.53 11.52
CA ASN A 29 2.61 -9.83 12.67
C ASN A 29 1.72 -8.64 13.05
N TYR A 30 2.29 -7.43 13.05
CA TYR A 30 1.55 -6.18 13.27
C TYR A 30 0.44 -5.96 12.23
N CYS A 31 0.69 -6.27 10.96
CA CYS A 31 -0.32 -6.17 9.91
C CYS A 31 -1.45 -7.17 10.15
N LEU A 32 -1.14 -8.42 10.47
CA LEU A 32 -2.13 -9.48 10.71
C LEU A 32 -3.07 -9.11 11.85
N GLU A 33 -2.53 -8.71 13.01
CA GLU A 33 -3.30 -8.27 14.17
C GLU A 33 -4.25 -7.11 13.80
N LYS A 34 -3.73 -6.09 13.10
CA LYS A 34 -4.54 -4.91 12.73
C LYS A 34 -5.57 -5.20 11.64
N MET A 35 -5.33 -6.20 10.80
CA MET A 35 -6.31 -6.63 9.80
C MET A 35 -7.49 -7.35 10.45
N GLU A 36 -7.21 -8.21 11.43
CA GLU A 36 -8.21 -8.90 12.23
C GLU A 36 -9.09 -7.88 12.98
N ASP A 37 -8.47 -6.95 13.74
CA ASP A 37 -9.17 -5.87 14.48
C ASP A 37 -10.14 -5.07 13.59
N ARG A 38 -9.76 -4.87 12.32
CA ARG A 38 -10.49 -4.01 11.37
C ARG A 38 -11.44 -4.80 10.46
N GLY A 39 -11.48 -6.13 10.58
CA GLY A 39 -12.25 -7.01 9.71
C GLY A 39 -11.85 -6.87 8.24
N VAL A 40 -10.55 -6.76 7.95
CA VAL A 40 -10.03 -6.72 6.59
C VAL A 40 -9.51 -8.10 6.19
N ASN A 41 -10.12 -8.67 5.16
CA ASN A 41 -9.74 -9.97 4.63
C ASN A 41 -8.36 -9.92 3.95
N GLN A 42 -7.49 -10.89 4.24
CA GLN A 42 -6.14 -11.00 3.68
C GLN A 42 -6.12 -11.26 2.17
N ASP A 43 -6.99 -12.14 1.65
CA ASP A 43 -7.10 -12.41 0.21
C ASP A 43 -7.53 -11.16 -0.57
N LEU A 44 -8.37 -10.30 0.01
CA LEU A 44 -8.68 -8.99 -0.58
C LEU A 44 -7.41 -8.14 -0.72
N ALA A 45 -6.57 -8.07 0.32
CA ALA A 45 -5.32 -7.31 0.24
C ALA A 45 -4.37 -7.87 -0.82
N ILE A 46 -4.26 -9.20 -0.91
CA ILE A 46 -3.42 -9.89 -1.90
C ILE A 46 -3.89 -9.60 -3.32
N SER A 47 -5.19 -9.76 -3.61
CA SER A 47 -5.77 -9.42 -4.92
C SER A 47 -5.54 -7.95 -5.28
N LEU A 48 -5.69 -7.03 -4.32
CA LEU A 48 -5.40 -5.61 -4.56
C LEU A 48 -3.94 -5.37 -4.93
N ILE A 49 -2.99 -6.03 -4.27
CA ILE A 49 -1.56 -5.85 -4.51
C ILE A 49 -1.16 -6.40 -5.89
N LEU A 50 -1.59 -7.63 -6.21
CA LEU A 50 -1.11 -8.38 -7.38
C LEU A 50 -1.89 -8.08 -8.66
N GLU A 51 -3.19 -7.79 -8.55
CA GLU A 51 -4.09 -7.76 -9.71
C GLU A 51 -4.58 -6.35 -10.06
N ARG A 52 -4.40 -5.37 -9.18
CA ARG A 52 -4.97 -4.03 -9.37
C ARG A 52 -3.94 -2.92 -9.34
N GLU A 53 -4.19 -1.93 -10.18
CA GLU A 53 -3.49 -0.65 -10.14
C GLU A 53 -4.03 0.21 -8.98
N PRO A 54 -3.16 0.75 -8.11
CA PRO A 54 -3.58 1.66 -7.05
C PRO A 54 -4.03 3.00 -7.65
N TYR A 55 -5.05 3.58 -7.04
CA TYR A 55 -5.52 4.92 -7.41
C TYR A 55 -4.50 6.01 -7.08
N TYR A 56 -3.67 5.79 -6.06
CA TYR A 56 -2.64 6.72 -5.61
C TYR A 56 -1.50 5.96 -4.94
N ILE A 57 -0.27 6.45 -5.11
CA ILE A 57 0.91 5.95 -4.44
C ILE A 57 1.70 7.11 -3.83
N GLU A 58 2.28 6.86 -2.67
CA GLU A 58 3.27 7.72 -2.04
C GLU A 58 4.48 6.88 -1.62
N LYS A 59 5.69 7.37 -1.97
CA LYS A 59 6.96 6.80 -1.53
C LYS A 59 7.43 7.51 -0.26
N GLN A 60 7.73 6.75 0.78
CA GLN A 60 8.22 7.25 2.06
C GLN A 60 9.56 6.59 2.40
N LYS A 61 10.59 7.41 2.67
CA LYS A 61 11.84 6.92 3.23
C LYS A 61 11.73 6.92 4.76
N ARG A 62 12.03 5.79 5.39
CA ARG A 62 12.12 5.64 6.84
C ARG A 62 13.56 5.30 7.19
N THR A 63 14.19 6.16 7.99
CA THR A 63 15.47 5.84 8.62
C THR A 63 15.18 4.97 9.84
N LEU A 64 15.66 3.74 9.82
CA LEU A 64 15.78 2.86 10.97
C LEU A 64 17.19 3.04 11.56
N GLU A 65 17.39 2.63 12.82
CA GLU A 65 18.62 2.88 13.57
C GLU A 65 19.91 2.51 12.81
N ASN A 66 19.87 1.54 11.88
CA ASN A 66 21.02 1.13 11.06
C ASN A 66 20.68 0.85 9.58
N SER A 67 19.52 1.31 9.07
CA SER A 67 19.14 1.07 7.66
C SER A 67 18.15 2.10 7.12
N GLU A 68 18.14 2.30 5.80
CA GLU A 68 17.05 2.99 5.11
C GLU A 68 16.03 1.96 4.62
N GLU A 69 14.78 2.10 5.06
CA GLU A 69 13.66 1.35 4.51
C GLU A 69 12.82 2.26 3.61
N VAL A 70 12.63 1.85 2.36
CA VAL A 70 11.69 2.50 1.45
C VAL A 70 10.33 1.82 1.57
N ARG A 71 9.33 2.59 1.98
CA ARG A 71 7.93 2.15 2.07
C ARG A 71 7.11 2.80 0.97
N TYR A 72 6.17 2.05 0.44
CA TYR A 72 5.18 2.53 -0.51
C TYR A 72 3.80 2.44 0.12
N LYS A 73 3.08 3.55 0.11
CA LYS A 73 1.71 3.62 0.55
C LYS A 73 0.80 3.61 -0.68
N LEU A 74 0.14 2.48 -0.89
CA LEU A 74 -0.77 2.24 -2.00
C LEU A 74 -2.21 2.50 -1.55
N ILE A 75 -2.98 3.25 -2.33
CA ILE A 75 -4.39 3.53 -2.03
C ILE A 75 -5.27 2.96 -3.13
N TYR A 76 -6.16 2.05 -2.75
CA TYR A 76 -7.12 1.41 -3.64
C TYR A 76 -8.53 1.87 -3.35
N LYS A 77 -9.24 2.34 -4.40
CA LYS A 77 -10.68 2.58 -4.32
C LYS A 77 -11.40 1.25 -4.51
N VAL A 78 -11.94 0.71 -3.42
CA VAL A 78 -12.67 -0.58 -3.46
C VAL A 78 -14.16 -0.36 -3.73
N SER A 79 -14.75 0.69 -3.18
CA SER A 79 -16.17 1.00 -3.41
C SER A 79 -16.47 2.50 -3.43
N SER A 80 -17.75 2.84 -3.60
CA SER A 80 -18.24 4.20 -3.42
C SER A 80 -18.06 4.72 -1.98
N LYS A 81 -17.95 3.83 -0.98
CA LYS A 81 -17.98 4.16 0.45
C LYS A 81 -16.61 4.13 1.13
N TYR A 82 -15.72 3.24 0.70
CA TYR A 82 -14.43 3.04 1.35
C TYR A 82 -13.29 2.77 0.37
N SER A 83 -12.09 3.01 0.87
CA SER A 83 -10.81 2.73 0.22
C SER A 83 -9.96 1.85 1.15
N ILE A 84 -9.05 1.09 0.57
CA ILE A 84 -8.05 0.30 1.30
C ILE A 84 -6.70 0.96 1.08
N ILE A 85 -5.98 1.19 2.15
CA ILE A 85 -4.59 1.64 2.12
C ILE A 85 -3.72 0.45 2.48
N ILE A 86 -2.73 0.15 1.65
CA ILE A 86 -1.75 -0.91 1.88
C ILE A 86 -0.37 -0.27 1.96
N ILE A 87 0.37 -0.54 3.03
CA ILE A 87 1.75 -0.07 3.20
C ILE A 87 2.65 -1.27 2.95
N ILE A 88 3.55 -1.17 1.98
CA ILE A 88 4.45 -2.24 1.59
C ILE A 88 5.90 -1.78 1.58
N SER A 89 6.84 -2.72 1.71
CA SER A 89 8.25 -2.54 1.38
C SER A 89 8.76 -3.75 0.59
N TYR A 90 9.77 -3.54 -0.24
CA TYR A 90 10.35 -4.61 -1.06
C TYR A 90 11.69 -5.05 -0.46
N GLY A 91 11.83 -6.36 -0.24
CA GLY A 91 13.12 -7.03 -0.09
C GLY A 91 13.53 -7.72 -1.40
N GLU A 92 14.65 -8.45 -1.40
CA GLU A 92 15.19 -9.09 -2.61
C GLU A 92 14.22 -10.07 -3.29
N ARG A 93 13.45 -10.83 -2.51
CA ARG A 93 12.51 -11.85 -3.02
C ARG A 93 11.16 -11.86 -2.31
N ILE A 94 10.95 -10.90 -1.41
CA ILE A 94 9.77 -10.83 -0.53
C ILE A 94 9.19 -9.42 -0.62
N LEU A 95 7.88 -9.35 -0.78
CA LEU A 95 7.10 -8.12 -0.61
C LEU A 95 6.52 -8.12 0.80
N ASN A 96 7.03 -7.24 1.66
CA ASN A 96 6.55 -7.11 3.03
C ASN A 96 5.30 -6.23 3.07
N VAL A 97 4.21 -6.77 3.57
CA VAL A 97 2.98 -6.03 3.87
C VAL A 97 3.02 -5.58 5.32
N ILE A 98 3.25 -4.29 5.52
CA ILE A 98 3.49 -3.66 6.82
C ILE A 98 2.17 -3.32 7.50
N ASN A 99 1.17 -2.85 6.75
CA ASN A 99 -0.13 -2.49 7.32
C ASN A 99 -1.21 -2.45 6.24
N VAL A 100 -2.44 -2.79 6.62
CA VAL A 100 -3.64 -2.62 5.79
C VAL A 100 -4.71 -1.86 6.56
N ILE A 101 -5.19 -0.76 5.98
CA ILE A 101 -6.12 0.17 6.63
C ILE A 101 -7.35 0.34 5.76
N LYS A 102 -8.53 -0.01 6.29
CA LYS A 102 -9.82 0.35 5.71
C LYS A 102 -10.16 1.78 6.13
N THR A 103 -10.36 2.66 5.16
CA THR A 103 -10.65 4.07 5.42
C THR A 103 -11.90 4.53 4.68
N SER A 104 -12.65 5.47 5.27
CA SER A 104 -13.77 6.12 4.58
C SER A 104 -13.24 7.11 3.53
N LYS A 105 -14.01 7.34 2.46
CA LYS A 105 -13.63 8.36 1.46
C LYS A 105 -13.49 9.77 2.05
N LYS A 106 -14.23 10.08 3.12
CA LYS A 106 -14.13 11.38 3.82
C LYS A 106 -12.76 11.51 4.50
N ALA A 107 -12.34 10.48 5.24
CA ALA A 107 -11.03 10.45 5.88
C ALA A 107 -9.88 10.44 4.85
N GLU A 108 -10.01 9.69 3.75
CA GLU A 108 -9.05 9.71 2.64
C GLU A 108 -8.89 11.11 2.02
N LYS A 109 -9.99 11.84 1.79
CA LYS A 109 -9.96 13.21 1.25
C LYS A 109 -9.27 14.18 2.22
N LEU A 110 -9.53 14.08 3.52
CA LEU A 110 -8.85 14.90 4.53
C LEU A 110 -7.35 14.61 4.55
N TRP A 111 -6.98 13.34 4.47
CA TRP A 111 -5.58 12.92 4.47
C TRP A 111 -4.80 13.49 3.26
N ARG A 112 -5.40 13.43 2.06
CA ARG A 112 -4.80 14.04 0.85
C ARG A 112 -4.63 15.56 0.94
N LYS A 113 -5.58 16.27 1.56
CA LYS A 113 -5.47 17.73 1.74
C LYS A 113 -4.29 18.11 2.63
N ASN A 114 -3.99 17.29 3.64
CA ASN A 114 -2.88 17.55 4.56
C ASN A 114 -1.51 17.21 3.97
N LEU A 115 -1.43 16.35 2.94
CA LEU A 115 -0.20 16.06 2.20
C LEU A 115 0.15 17.11 1.14
N SER A 116 -0.77 18.02 0.84
CA SER A 116 -0.59 19.09 -0.16
C SER A 116 -0.17 20.43 0.47
N LYS A 117 0.11 20.43 1.78
CA LYS A 117 0.66 21.54 2.55
C LYS A 117 2.09 21.19 2.95
#